data_AF-K6V695-F1
#
_entry.id   AF-K6V695-F1
#
_cell.length_a   1.000
_cell.length_b   1.000
_cell.length_c   1.000
_cell.angle_alpha   90.00
_cell.angle_beta   90.00
_cell.angle_gamma   90.00
#
_symmetry.space_group_name_H-M   'P 1'
#
loop_
_entity.id
_entity.type
_entity.pdbx_description
1 polymer ?
#
loop_
_entity_poly.entity_id
_entity_poly.type
_entity_poly.pdbx_seq_one_letter_code
_entity_poly.pdbx_strand_id
1 'polypeptide(L)'
;MSGKARRRQLATLLRIRRLEEDLAKGELAAANARIRAAHDRLSLAQENYQREVTPPESCDVNRFRAHLAHSTSAAAMVRGAERGITTAESEADEVRDKVRLARIKSQGLERLVERVDAAAFAESLAADQRTAEESRAGVYTKGRHGR
;
A
#
# COMPACT_ATOMS: atom_id res chain seq x y z
N MET A 1 -5.39 -4.10 -33.68
CA MET A 1 -5.53 -2.85 -32.88
C MET A 1 -4.33 -1.95 -33.15
N SER A 2 -4.54 -0.66 -33.42
CA SER A 2 -3.43 0.30 -33.64
C SER A 2 -2.55 0.44 -32.38
N GLY A 3 -1.23 0.60 -32.53
CA GLY A 3 -0.29 0.78 -31.42
C GLY A 3 -0.66 1.92 -30.46
N LYS A 4 -1.27 3.00 -30.98
CA LYS A 4 -1.81 4.12 -30.18
C LYS A 4 -2.96 3.68 -29.26
N ALA A 5 -3.82 2.77 -29.70
CA ALA A 5 -4.93 2.26 -28.89
C ALA A 5 -4.43 1.39 -27.73
N ARG A 6 -3.45 0.52 -28.00
CA ARG A 6 -2.81 -0.32 -26.98
C ARG A 6 -2.10 0.52 -25.90
N ARG A 7 -1.38 1.57 -26.32
CA ARG A 7 -0.71 2.52 -25.39
C ARG A 7 -1.70 3.20 -24.44
N ARG A 8 -2.82 3.72 -24.97
CA ARG A 8 -3.87 4.35 -24.14
C ARG A 8 -4.49 3.37 -23.14
N GLN A 9 -4.72 2.13 -23.54
CA GLN A 9 -5.23 1.09 -22.64
C GLN A 9 -4.24 0.76 -21.52
N LEU A 10 -2.96 0.59 -21.84
CA LEU A 10 -1.93 0.32 -20.83
C LEU A 10 -1.76 1.49 -19.86
N ALA A 11 -1.78 2.73 -20.35
CA ALA A 11 -1.73 3.92 -19.50
C ALA A 11 -2.95 4.01 -18.56
N THR A 12 -4.15 3.70 -19.06
CA THR A 12 -5.38 3.65 -18.25
C THR A 12 -5.29 2.58 -17.18
N LEU A 13 -4.84 1.37 -17.56
CA LEU A 13 -4.64 0.28 -16.61
C LEU A 13 -3.60 0.64 -15.55
N LEU A 14 -2.51 1.31 -15.93
CA LEU A 14 -1.47 1.76 -15.00
C LEU A 14 -2.04 2.75 -13.99
N ARG A 15 -2.87 3.69 -14.44
CA ARG A 15 -3.57 4.61 -13.54
C ARG A 15 -4.45 3.86 -12.53
N ILE A 16 -5.21 2.87 -12.98
CA ILE A 16 -6.04 2.04 -12.09
C ILE A 16 -5.17 1.31 -11.07
N ARG A 17 -4.07 0.68 -11.50
CA ARG A 17 -3.16 -0.04 -10.59
C ARG A 17 -2.49 0.87 -9.57
N ARG A 18 -2.15 2.11 -9.94
CA ARG A 18 -1.62 3.10 -8.98
C ARG A 18 -2.68 3.50 -7.95
N LEU A 19 -3.93 3.70 -8.38
CA LEU A 19 -5.03 3.97 -7.44
C LEU A 19 -5.25 2.79 -6.47
N GLU A 20 -5.20 1.55 -6.95
CA GLU A 20 -5.28 0.36 -6.09
C GLU A 20 -4.12 0.28 -5.09
N GLU A 21 -2.89 0.62 -5.51
CA GLU A 21 -1.73 0.69 -4.63
C GLU A 21 -1.90 1.77 -3.55
N ASP A 22 -2.42 2.94 -3.91
CA ASP A 22 -2.66 4.03 -2.98
C ASP A 22 -3.78 3.68 -1.98
N LEU A 23 -4.85 3.01 -2.43
CA LEU A 23 -5.88 2.47 -1.54
C LEU A 23 -5.29 1.46 -0.54
N ALA A 24 -4.47 0.52 -1.01
CA ALA A 24 -3.81 -0.44 -0.13
C ALA A 24 -2.89 0.23 0.90
N LYS A 25 -2.17 1.30 0.52
CA LYS A 25 -1.37 2.10 1.46
C LYS A 25 -2.25 2.81 2.50
N GLY A 26 -3.41 3.31 2.08
CA GLY A 26 -4.43 3.87 2.99
C GLY A 26 -4.93 2.84 4.01
N GLU A 27 -5.22 1.62 3.56
CA GLU A 27 -5.59 0.51 4.45
C GLU A 27 -4.47 0.17 5.44
N LEU A 28 -3.21 0.19 5.00
CA LEU A 28 -2.06 -0.06 5.86
C LEU A 28 -1.91 1.03 6.92
N ALA A 29 -2.13 2.30 6.57
CA ALA A 29 -2.14 3.39 7.53
C ALA A 29 -3.23 3.20 8.60
N ALA A 30 -4.43 2.76 8.19
CA ALA A 30 -5.51 2.44 9.10
C ALA A 30 -5.21 1.21 10.00
N ALA A 31 -4.54 0.18 9.47
CA ALA A 31 -4.09 -0.97 10.25
C ALA A 31 -3.04 -0.58 11.31
N ASN A 32 -2.07 0.25 10.93
CA ASN A 32 -1.09 0.78 11.89
C ASN A 32 -1.75 1.66 12.96
N ALA A 33 -2.80 2.40 12.62
CA ALA A 33 -3.58 3.14 13.62
C ALA A 33 -4.32 2.22 14.60
N ARG A 34 -4.84 1.08 14.14
CA ARG A 34 -5.43 0.04 14.99
C ARG A 34 -4.41 -0.57 15.96
N ILE A 35 -3.18 -0.85 15.50
CA ILE A 35 -2.09 -1.32 16.38
C ILE A 35 -1.83 -0.30 17.49
N ARG A 36 -1.66 0.98 17.15
CA ARG A 36 -1.46 2.04 18.15
C ARG A 36 -2.61 2.09 19.17
N ALA A 37 -3.85 2.09 18.69
CA ALA A 37 -5.02 2.06 19.56
C ALA A 37 -5.10 0.80 20.45
N ALA A 38 -4.61 -0.35 19.97
CA ALA A 38 -4.53 -1.58 20.77
C ALA A 38 -3.47 -1.46 21.88
N HIS A 39 -2.32 -0.86 21.59
CA HIS A 39 -1.32 -0.54 22.61
C HIS A 39 -1.86 0.43 23.66
N ASP A 40 -2.52 1.51 23.23
CA ASP A 40 -3.11 2.49 24.16
C ASP A 40 -4.12 1.81 25.11
N ARG A 41 -4.95 0.89 24.58
CA ARG A 41 -5.88 0.10 25.39
C ARG A 41 -5.16 -0.83 26.37
N LEU A 42 -4.05 -1.45 25.97
CA LEU A 42 -3.25 -2.29 26.87
C LEU A 42 -2.65 -1.45 27.99
N SER A 43 -2.05 -0.31 27.67
CA SER A 43 -1.50 0.61 28.68
C SER A 43 -2.56 1.04 29.68
N LEU A 44 -3.75 1.45 29.20
CA LEU A 44 -4.87 1.81 30.08
C LEU A 44 -5.34 0.62 30.94
N ALA A 45 -5.43 -0.58 30.37
CA ALA A 45 -5.82 -1.77 31.12
C ALA A 45 -4.79 -2.13 32.21
N GLN A 46 -3.50 -1.96 31.94
CA GLN A 46 -2.42 -2.18 32.90
C GLN A 46 -2.45 -1.14 34.03
N GLU A 47 -2.68 0.14 33.71
CA GLU A 47 -2.84 1.20 34.71
C GLU A 47 -4.05 0.94 35.63
N ASN A 48 -5.19 0.54 35.05
CA ASN A 48 -6.37 0.19 35.83
C ASN A 48 -6.13 -1.03 36.72
N TYR A 49 -5.49 -2.07 36.19
CA TYR A 49 -5.12 -3.25 36.96
C TYR A 49 -4.24 -2.88 38.17
N GLN A 50 -3.23 -2.04 38.00
CA GLN A 50 -2.37 -1.60 39.10
C GLN A 50 -3.15 -0.85 40.19
N ARG A 51 -4.11 0.00 39.80
CA ARG A 51 -4.96 0.74 40.75
C ARG A 51 -5.91 -0.18 41.51
N GLU A 52 -6.53 -1.13 40.83
CA GLU A 52 -7.62 -1.94 41.37
C GLU A 52 -7.14 -3.14 42.21
N VAL A 53 -5.93 -3.64 41.97
CA VAL A 53 -5.45 -4.90 42.59
C VAL A 53 -4.72 -4.67 43.92
N THR A 54 -4.53 -3.42 44.32
CA THR A 54 -3.94 -3.08 45.63
C THR A 54 -4.75 -3.72 46.76
N PRO A 55 -4.17 -4.65 47.54
CA PRO A 55 -4.91 -5.35 48.59
C PRO A 55 -5.30 -4.37 49.70
N PRO A 56 -6.53 -4.44 50.23
CA PRO A 56 -6.92 -3.66 51.40
C PRO A 56 -6.14 -4.10 52.65
N GLU A 57 -5.66 -3.15 53.45
CA GLU A 57 -4.83 -3.38 54.66
C GLU A 57 -5.53 -4.25 55.73
N SER A 58 -6.86 -4.20 55.80
CA SER A 58 -7.66 -5.17 56.54
C SER A 58 -8.97 -5.42 55.80
N CYS A 59 -9.32 -6.69 55.61
CA CYS A 59 -10.56 -7.08 54.96
C CYS A 59 -11.18 -8.30 55.64
N ASP A 60 -12.50 -8.25 55.82
CA ASP A 60 -13.28 -9.45 56.11
C ASP A 60 -13.31 -10.37 54.87
N VAL A 61 -13.77 -11.61 55.08
CA VAL A 61 -13.82 -12.64 54.03
C VAL A 61 -14.64 -12.21 52.81
N ASN A 62 -15.71 -11.42 53.01
CA ASN A 62 -16.56 -10.97 51.90
C ASN A 62 -15.86 -9.90 51.07
N ARG A 63 -15.19 -8.94 51.71
CA ARG A 63 -14.35 -7.93 51.05
C ARG A 63 -13.19 -8.56 50.30
N PHE A 64 -12.54 -9.57 50.89
CA PHE A 64 -11.48 -10.32 50.21
C PHE A 64 -12.02 -11.02 48.94
N ARG A 65 -13.16 -11.70 49.03
CA ARG A 65 -13.79 -12.36 47.87
C ARG A 65 -14.16 -11.36 46.77
N ALA A 66 -14.71 -10.21 47.14
CA ALA A 66 -15.00 -9.13 46.18
C ALA A 66 -13.72 -8.62 45.50
N HIS A 67 -12.66 -8.35 46.27
CA HIS A 67 -11.35 -7.94 45.73
C HIS A 67 -10.77 -8.98 44.77
N LEU A 68 -10.87 -10.27 45.10
CA LEU A 68 -10.42 -11.36 44.23
C LEU A 68 -11.22 -11.39 42.91
N ALA A 69 -12.54 -11.22 42.97
CA ALA A 69 -13.38 -11.14 41.78
C ALA A 69 -13.03 -9.92 40.90
N HIS A 70 -12.77 -8.76 41.50
CA HIS A 70 -12.34 -7.57 40.78
C HIS A 70 -10.96 -7.74 40.13
N SER A 71 -9.96 -8.19 40.88
CA SER A 71 -8.60 -8.41 40.36
C SER A 71 -8.54 -9.46 39.25
N THR A 72 -9.33 -10.53 39.34
CA THR A 72 -9.45 -11.53 38.26
C THR A 72 -10.10 -10.95 37.00
N SER A 73 -11.11 -10.09 37.15
CA SER A 73 -11.72 -9.36 36.04
C SER A 73 -10.73 -8.39 35.38
N ALA A 74 -10.02 -7.58 36.17
CA ALA A 74 -8.99 -6.66 35.68
C ALA A 74 -7.86 -7.42 34.96
N ALA A 75 -7.40 -8.55 35.49
CA ALA A 75 -6.43 -9.42 34.81
C ALA A 75 -6.96 -9.96 33.47
N ALA A 76 -8.26 -10.29 33.40
CA ALA A 76 -8.88 -10.72 32.15
C ALA A 76 -8.93 -9.59 31.11
N MET A 77 -9.13 -8.34 31.54
CA MET A 77 -9.08 -7.17 30.65
C MET A 77 -7.69 -6.96 30.06
N VAL A 78 -6.63 -7.04 30.88
CA VAL A 78 -5.23 -6.94 30.40
C VAL A 78 -4.95 -8.01 29.34
N ARG A 79 -5.26 -9.28 29.65
CA ARG A 79 -5.10 -10.39 28.67
C ARG A 79 -5.94 -10.20 27.41
N GLY A 80 -7.11 -9.60 27.54
CA GLY A 80 -7.96 -9.24 26.40
C GLY A 80 -7.30 -8.19 25.50
N ALA A 81 -6.70 -7.16 26.10
CA ALA A 81 -5.99 -6.11 25.38
C ALA A 81 -4.70 -6.65 24.70
N GLU A 82 -3.94 -7.53 25.37
CA GLU A 82 -2.78 -8.20 24.78
C GLU A 82 -3.16 -8.99 23.52
N ARG A 83 -4.23 -9.79 23.59
CA ARG A 83 -4.76 -10.49 22.40
C ARG A 83 -5.17 -9.52 21.30
N GLY A 84 -5.74 -8.37 21.67
CA GLY A 84 -6.11 -7.31 20.74
C GLY A 84 -4.92 -6.77 19.94
N ILE A 85 -3.73 -6.67 20.55
CA ILE A 85 -2.50 -6.29 19.85
C ILE A 85 -2.12 -7.36 18.83
N THR A 86 -2.05 -8.63 19.25
CA THR A 86 -1.70 -9.73 18.34
C THR A 86 -2.65 -9.82 17.15
N THR A 87 -3.95 -9.61 17.36
CA THR A 87 -4.94 -9.54 16.27
C THR A 87 -4.66 -8.35 15.34
N ALA A 88 -4.45 -7.15 15.88
CA ALA A 88 -4.18 -5.96 15.07
C ALA A 88 -2.86 -6.08 14.28
N GLU A 89 -1.83 -6.70 14.85
CA GLU A 89 -0.57 -7.00 14.17
C GLU A 89 -0.77 -8.00 13.02
N SER A 90 -1.50 -9.09 13.28
CA SER A 90 -1.82 -10.08 12.24
C SER A 90 -2.59 -9.44 11.08
N GLU A 91 -3.59 -8.60 11.37
CA GLU A 91 -4.34 -7.86 10.36
C GLU A 91 -3.43 -6.89 9.57
N ALA A 92 -2.47 -6.24 10.23
CA ALA A 92 -1.53 -5.36 9.56
C ALA A 92 -0.57 -6.13 8.63
N ASP A 93 -0.15 -7.33 9.01
CA ASP A 93 0.67 -8.20 8.16
C ASP A 93 -0.05 -8.60 6.88
N GLU A 94 -1.33 -8.99 6.98
CA GLU A 94 -2.16 -9.27 5.79
C GLU A 94 -2.25 -8.05 4.85
N VAL A 95 -2.39 -6.84 5.42
CA VAL A 95 -2.47 -5.60 4.64
C VAL A 95 -1.10 -5.23 4.04
N ARG A 96 0.01 -5.48 4.73
CA ARG A 96 1.37 -5.32 4.17
C ARG A 96 1.56 -6.19 2.94
N ASP A 97 1.06 -7.43 2.97
CA ASP A 97 1.08 -8.30 1.82
C ASP A 97 0.23 -7.80 0.65
N LYS A 98 -0.96 -7.23 0.93
CA LYS A 98 -1.78 -6.58 -0.11
C LYS A 98 -1.04 -5.42 -0.77
N VAL A 99 -0.39 -4.56 0.01
CA VAL A 99 0.42 -3.44 -0.52
C VAL A 99 1.57 -3.97 -1.38
N ARG A 100 2.28 -5.00 -0.90
CA ARG A 100 3.38 -5.63 -1.65
C ARG A 100 2.90 -6.18 -2.99
N LEU A 101 1.77 -6.90 -3.01
CA LEU A 101 1.19 -7.45 -4.23
C LEU A 101 0.70 -6.34 -5.19
N ALA A 102 0.08 -5.28 -4.67
CA ALA A 102 -0.35 -4.14 -5.48
C ALA A 102 0.86 -3.46 -6.15
N ARG A 103 1.94 -3.25 -5.40
CA ARG A 103 3.20 -2.68 -5.90
C ARG A 103 3.87 -3.55 -6.97
N ILE A 104 3.88 -4.87 -6.81
CA ILE A 104 4.43 -5.77 -7.83
C ILE A 104 3.63 -5.65 -9.15
N LYS A 105 2.30 -5.59 -9.05
CA LYS A 105 1.41 -5.44 -10.22
C LYS A 105 1.60 -4.09 -10.92
N SER A 106 1.74 -2.99 -10.16
CA SER A 106 1.98 -1.66 -10.73
C SER A 106 3.34 -1.59 -11.44
N GLN A 107 4.42 -2.03 -10.78
CA GLN A 107 5.78 -2.02 -11.35
C GLN A 107 5.91 -2.84 -12.63
N GLY A 108 5.29 -4.02 -12.68
CA GLY A 108 5.30 -4.85 -13.89
C GLY A 108 4.67 -4.13 -15.08
N LEU A 109 3.61 -3.37 -14.83
CA LEU A 109 2.91 -2.60 -15.84
C LEU A 109 3.65 -1.31 -16.25
N GLU A 110 4.31 -0.64 -15.30
CA GLU A 110 5.18 0.51 -15.59
C GLU A 110 6.25 0.14 -16.61
N ARG A 111 6.98 -0.95 -16.38
CA ARG A 111 8.01 -1.46 -17.31
C ARG A 111 7.44 -1.84 -18.69
N LEU A 112 6.17 -2.22 -18.77
CA LEU A 112 5.53 -2.54 -20.03
C LEU A 112 5.14 -1.27 -20.79
N VAL A 113 4.62 -0.26 -20.08
CA VAL A 113 4.33 1.06 -20.64
C VAL A 113 5.61 1.71 -21.15
N GLU A 114 6.69 1.71 -20.37
CA GLU A 114 7.99 2.25 -20.77
C GLU A 114 8.52 1.61 -22.06
N ARG A 115 8.39 0.27 -22.18
CA ARG A 115 8.80 -0.45 -23.40
C ARG A 115 7.97 -0.07 -24.62
N VAL A 116 6.65 0.06 -24.46
CA VAL A 116 5.76 0.49 -25.55
C VAL A 116 6.04 1.94 -25.96
N ASP A 117 6.32 2.80 -25.00
CA ASP A 117 6.64 4.20 -25.23
C ASP A 117 7.99 4.35 -25.95
N ALA A 118 9.00 3.58 -25.53
CA ALA A 118 10.31 3.53 -26.19
C ALA A 118 10.21 3.01 -27.63
N ALA A 119 9.41 1.95 -27.87
CA ALA A 119 9.19 1.42 -29.21
C ALA A 119 8.49 2.45 -30.12
N ALA A 120 7.45 3.12 -29.61
CA ALA A 120 6.75 4.17 -30.35
C ALA A 120 7.65 5.37 -30.67
N PHE A 121 8.57 5.73 -29.76
CA PHE A 121 9.56 6.78 -29.99
C PHE A 121 10.55 6.39 -31.09
N ALA A 122 11.08 5.16 -31.06
CA ALA A 122 11.98 4.65 -32.09
C ALA A 122 11.31 4.60 -33.48
N GLU A 123 10.04 4.18 -33.56
CA GLU A 123 9.25 4.21 -34.80
C GLU A 123 9.07 5.64 -35.34
N SER A 124 8.81 6.61 -34.46
CA SER A 124 8.70 8.02 -34.84
C SER A 124 10.01 8.54 -35.42
N LEU A 125 11.13 8.26 -34.75
CA LEU A 125 12.45 8.70 -35.20
C LEU A 125 12.82 8.09 -36.56
N ALA A 126 12.52 6.81 -36.77
CA ALA A 126 12.76 6.14 -38.05
C ALA A 126 11.84 6.66 -39.18
N ALA A 127 10.62 7.12 -38.86
CA ALA A 127 9.77 7.80 -39.82
C ALA A 127 10.33 9.17 -40.21
N ASP A 128 10.75 9.97 -39.22
CA ASP A 128 11.33 11.30 -39.43
C ASP A 128 12.61 11.24 -40.27
N GLN A 129 13.47 10.24 -40.01
CA GLN A 129 14.69 9.99 -40.79
C GLN A 129 14.38 9.67 -42.25
N ARG A 130 13.42 8.77 -42.51
CA ARG A 130 13.00 8.44 -43.88
C ARG A 130 12.46 9.66 -44.61
N THR A 131 11.62 10.46 -43.97
CA THR A 131 11.10 11.71 -44.57
C THR A 131 12.23 12.72 -44.86
N ALA A 132 13.24 12.82 -43.99
CA ALA A 132 14.39 13.68 -44.23
C ALA A 132 15.27 13.19 -45.39
N GLU A 133 15.48 11.88 -45.52
CA GLU A 133 16.21 11.24 -46.63
C GLU A 133 15.47 11.44 -47.96
N GLU A 134 14.15 11.18 -47.99
CA GLU A 134 13.30 11.41 -49.16
C GLU A 134 13.33 12.88 -49.60
N SER A 135 13.28 13.81 -48.64
CA SER A 135 13.37 15.26 -48.92
C SER A 135 14.73 15.64 -49.51
N ARG A 136 15.83 15.07 -48.99
CA ARG A 136 17.19 15.29 -49.54
C ARG A 136 17.35 14.69 -50.94
N ALA A 137 16.83 13.49 -51.17
CA ALA A 137 16.87 12.83 -52.48
C ALA A 137 16.08 13.60 -53.55
N GLY A 138 14.90 14.13 -53.19
CA GLY A 138 14.08 14.95 -54.08
C GLY A 138 14.70 16.31 -54.45
N VAL A 139 15.51 16.89 -53.56
CA VAL A 139 16.30 18.10 -53.86
C VAL A 139 17.44 17.79 -54.83
N TYR A 140 18.08 16.63 -54.69
CA TYR A 140 19.22 16.23 -55.54
C TYR A 140 18.81 15.92 -56.99
N THR A 141 17.62 15.35 -57.21
CA THR A 141 17.10 15.05 -58.55
C THR A 141 16.68 16.31 -59.30
N LYS A 142 16.10 17.32 -58.62
CA LYS A 142 15.79 18.63 -59.22
C LYS A 142 17.02 19.41 -59.68
N GLY A 143 18.14 19.33 -58.96
CA GLY A 143 19.40 19.99 -59.35
C GLY A 143 20.12 19.36 -60.55
N ARG A 144 19.82 18.09 -60.87
CA ARG A 144 20.48 17.33 -61.95
C ARG A 144 19.78 17.44 -63.31
N HIS A 145 18.56 17.95 -63.38
CA HIS A 145 17.81 18.17 -64.62
C HIS A 145 17.69 19.65 -65.02
N GLY A 146 18.38 20.55 -64.29
CA GLY A 146 18.41 21.99 -64.56
C GLY A 146 19.74 22.51 -65.12
N ARG A 147 20.57 21.66 -65.72
CA ARG A 147 21.77 22.06 -66.48
C ARG A 147 21.72 21.49 -67.88
#